data_AF-A0A2S1JUB4-F1
#
_entry.id   AF-A0A2S1JUB4-F1
#
_cell.length_a   1.000
_cell.length_b   1.000
_cell.length_c   1.000
_cell.angle_alpha   90.00
_cell.angle_beta   90.00
_cell.angle_gamma   90.00
#
_symmetry.space_group_name_H-M   'P 1'
#
loop_
_entity.id
_entity.type
_entity.pdbx_description
1 polymer ?
#
loop_
_entity_poly.entity_id
_entity_poly.type
_entity_poly.pdbx_seq_one_letter_code
_entity_poly.pdbx_strand_id
1 'polypeptide(L)'
;MVDSIHEPWISARMDGSVGITKSGKQEIAGMYFYMPCGDKEEIQFSVANTFGPLNAISYLRKNSTDRGKEWKNLKLEIFPNQTHKLNTW
;
A
#
# COMPACT_ATOMS: atom_id res chain seq x y z
N MET A 1 -6.80 -6.97 1.94
CA MET A 1 -6.11 -5.95 2.80
C MET A 1 -7.10 -5.40 3.81
N VAL A 2 -8.13 -4.68 3.34
CA VAL A 2 -9.23 -4.21 4.20
C VAL A 2 -10.05 -5.35 4.81
N ASP A 3 -10.02 -6.54 4.22
CA ASP A 3 -10.68 -7.75 4.74
C ASP A 3 -10.13 -8.21 6.10
N SER A 4 -8.96 -7.71 6.50
CA SER A 4 -8.35 -7.96 7.81
C SER A 4 -8.80 -6.96 8.89
N ILE A 5 -9.67 -6.00 8.56
CA ILE A 5 -10.24 -5.02 9.49
C ILE A 5 -11.66 -5.45 9.85
N HIS A 6 -11.87 -5.88 11.10
CA HIS A 6 -13.12 -6.49 11.57
C HIS A 6 -14.01 -5.53 12.39
N GLU A 7 -13.68 -4.23 12.40
CA GLU A 7 -14.45 -3.18 13.06
C GLU A 7 -14.73 -2.02 12.09
N PRO A 8 -15.68 -1.11 12.36
CA PRO A 8 -15.88 0.08 11.54
C PRO A 8 -14.63 0.97 11.48
N TRP A 9 -14.29 1.43 10.27
CA TRP A 9 -13.07 2.20 9.99
C TRP A 9 -13.35 3.37 9.03
N ILE A 10 -12.47 4.37 9.04
CA ILE A 10 -12.57 5.62 8.25
C ILE A 10 -11.60 5.59 7.06
N SER A 11 -10.40 5.07 7.26
CA SER A 11 -9.40 4.88 6.21
C SER A 11 -8.49 3.69 6.52
N ALA A 12 -7.95 3.07 5.48
CA ALA A 12 -6.88 2.10 5.55
C ALA A 12 -5.74 2.55 4.65
N ARG A 13 -4.50 2.49 5.12
CA ARG A 13 -3.31 2.96 4.42
C ARG A 13 -2.29 1.85 4.29
N MET A 14 -1.63 1.78 3.15
CA MET A 14 -0.38 1.08 2.95
C MET A 14 0.71 2.09 2.62
N ASP A 15 1.78 2.10 3.41
CA ASP A 15 3.02 2.81 3.09
C ASP A 15 4.00 1.77 2.53
N GLY A 16 4.42 1.94 1.28
CA GLY A 16 5.23 0.97 0.56
C GLY A 16 6.54 1.55 0.05
N SER A 17 7.56 0.71 -0.04
CA SER A 17 8.84 1.04 -0.67
C SER A 17 9.23 -0.01 -1.70
N VAL A 18 9.86 0.45 -2.77
CA VAL A 18 10.34 -0.37 -3.89
C VAL A 18 11.85 -0.23 -3.97
N GLY A 19 12.53 -1.34 -3.66
CA GLY A 19 13.96 -1.52 -3.82
C GLY A 19 14.29 -2.28 -5.10
N ILE A 20 15.55 -2.16 -5.52
CA ILE A 20 16.15 -3.02 -6.54
C ILE A 20 17.37 -3.67 -5.89
N THR A 21 17.39 -5.00 -5.86
CA THR A 21 18.53 -5.76 -5.35
C THR A 21 19.74 -5.61 -6.27
N LYS A 22 20.92 -5.99 -5.79
CA LYS A 22 22.15 -6.05 -6.60
C LYS A 22 22.01 -6.93 -7.85
N SER A 23 21.09 -7.90 -7.83
CA SER A 23 20.79 -8.79 -8.97
C SER A 23 19.78 -8.21 -9.96
N GLY A 24 19.29 -6.98 -9.75
CA GLY A 24 18.27 -6.34 -10.58
C GLY A 24 16.84 -6.78 -10.28
N LYS A 25 16.62 -7.68 -9.30
CA LYS A 25 15.27 -8.05 -8.87
C LYS A 25 14.63 -6.94 -8.05
N GLN A 26 13.36 -6.68 -8.31
CA GLN A 26 12.56 -5.75 -7.52
C GLN A 26 12.17 -6.36 -6.18
N GLU A 27 12.37 -5.62 -5.11
CA GLU A 27 11.89 -5.94 -3.77
C GLU A 27 10.86 -4.89 -3.36
N ILE A 28 9.77 -5.33 -2.74
CA ILE A 28 8.69 -4.46 -2.30
C ILE A 28 8.43 -4.76 -0.82
N ALA A 29 8.52 -3.72 0.00
CA ALA A 29 8.13 -3.77 1.40
C ALA A 29 6.91 -2.88 1.61
N GLY A 30 6.07 -3.22 2.59
CA GLY A 30 4.93 -2.39 2.94
C GLY A 30 4.50 -2.57 4.38
N MET A 31 4.08 -1.46 4.98
CA MET A 31 3.45 -1.38 6.29
C MET A 31 1.99 -0.98 6.11
N TYR A 32 1.11 -1.53 6.94
CA TYR A 32 -0.33 -1.34 6.82
C TYR A 32 -0.89 -0.72 8.10
N PHE A 33 -1.76 0.26 7.93
CA PHE A 33 -2.39 1.02 9.00
C PHE A 33 -3.87 1.20 8.72
N TYR A 34 -4.69 1.36 9.75
CA TYR A 34 -6.07 1.81 9.59
C TYR A 34 -6.48 2.77 10.70
N MET A 35 -7.44 3.63 10.38
CA MET A 35 -8.08 4.54 11.33
C MET A 35 -9.46 3.98 11.69
N PRO A 36 -9.71 3.54 12.93
CA PRO A 36 -11.03 3.13 13.38
C PRO A 36 -12.01 4.31 13.40
N CYS A 37 -13.31 4.03 13.45
CA CYS A 37 -14.31 5.06 13.75
C CYS A 37 -14.20 5.55 15.21
N GLY A 38 -14.44 6.85 15.42
CA GLY A 38 -14.38 7.53 16.72
C GLY A 38 -13.05 8.22 17.00
N ASP A 39 -12.86 8.70 18.23
CA ASP A 39 -11.60 9.32 18.69
C ASP A 39 -10.57 8.24 19.08
N LYS A 40 -10.22 7.38 18.12
CA LYS A 40 -9.17 6.36 18.27
C LYS A 40 -7.92 6.77 17.51
N GLU A 41 -6.78 6.25 17.93
CA GLU A 41 -5.51 6.41 17.22
C GLU A 41 -5.41 5.48 16.00
N GLU A 42 -4.48 5.79 15.09
CA GLU A 42 -4.15 4.93 13.95
C GLU A 42 -3.56 3.61 14.45
N ILE A 43 -4.04 2.48 13.90
CA ILE A 43 -3.62 1.14 14.29
C ILE A 43 -2.82 0.51 13.16
N GLN A 44 -1.59 0.10 13.46
CA GLN A 44 -0.80 -0.74 12.56
C GLN A 44 -1.32 -2.18 12.60
N PHE A 45 -1.44 -2.83 11.44
CA PHE A 45 -1.94 -4.20 11.34
C PHE A 45 -1.15 -5.05 10.34
N SER A 46 -1.33 -6.36 10.44
CA SER A 46 -0.79 -7.32 9.47
C SER A 46 -1.90 -7.77 8.52
N VAL A 47 -1.60 -7.81 7.23
CA VAL A 47 -2.53 -8.36 6.24
C VAL A 47 -2.35 -9.86 6.13
N ALA A 48 -3.46 -10.60 6.08
CA ALA A 48 -3.42 -12.06 5.91
C ALA A 48 -2.87 -12.48 4.53
N ASN A 49 -3.04 -11.64 3.51
CA ASN A 49 -2.52 -11.85 2.17
C ASN A 49 -1.77 -10.60 1.68
N THR A 50 -0.44 -10.69 1.67
CA THR A 50 0.47 -9.64 1.18
C THR A 50 0.68 -9.71 -0.34
N PHE A 51 0.47 -10.87 -0.98
CA PHE A 51 0.80 -11.06 -2.40
C PHE A 51 -0.03 -10.17 -3.32
N GLY A 52 -1.33 -9.98 -3.04
CA GLY A 52 -2.20 -9.13 -3.85
C GLY A 52 -1.69 -7.68 -3.95
N PRO A 53 -1.58 -6.95 -2.82
CA PRO A 53 -1.04 -5.59 -2.79
C PRO A 53 0.38 -5.48 -3.38
N LEU A 54 1.28 -6.41 -3.06
CA LEU A 54 2.65 -6.38 -3.55
C LEU A 54 2.74 -6.58 -5.07
N ASN A 55 1.93 -7.50 -5.63
CA ASN A 55 1.86 -7.70 -7.08
C ASN A 55 1.30 -6.46 -7.81
N ALA A 56 0.29 -5.81 -7.23
CA ALA A 56 -0.26 -4.57 -7.79
C ALA A 56 0.77 -3.45 -7.80
N ILE A 57 1.53 -3.28 -6.71
CA ILE A 57 2.64 -2.31 -6.65
C ILE A 57 3.72 -2.62 -7.68
N SER A 58 4.06 -3.90 -7.85
CA SER A 58 5.03 -4.34 -8.84
C SER A 58 4.62 -3.92 -10.25
N TYR A 59 3.36 -4.17 -10.60
CA TYR A 59 2.80 -3.78 -11.89
C TYR A 59 2.78 -2.25 -12.08
N LEU A 60 2.36 -1.50 -11.07
CA LEU A 60 2.33 -0.03 -11.10
C LEU A 60 3.73 0.56 -11.29
N ARG A 61 4.75 0.03 -10.60
CA ARG A 61 6.13 0.47 -10.74
C ARG A 61 6.62 0.25 -12.17
N LYS A 62 6.41 -0.95 -12.71
CA LYS A 62 6.82 -1.29 -14.08
C LYS A 62 6.21 -0.34 -15.11
N ASN A 63 4.88 -0.17 -15.06
CA ASN A 63 4.17 0.73 -15.98
C ASN A 63 4.62 2.20 -15.83
N SER A 64 4.98 2.63 -14.63
CA SER A 64 5.56 3.96 -14.40
C SER A 64 6.95 4.09 -15.04
N THR A 65 7.82 3.09 -14.86
CA THR A 65 9.16 3.04 -15.49
C THR A 65 9.07 3.10 -17.01
N ASP A 66 8.14 2.33 -17.60
CA ASP A 66 7.92 2.27 -19.05
C ASP A 66 7.50 3.64 -19.62
N ARG A 67 6.96 4.53 -18.76
CA ARG A 67 6.58 5.92 -19.08
C ARG A 67 7.65 6.95 -18.69
N GLY A 68 8.85 6.50 -18.30
CA GLY A 68 9.94 7.37 -17.87
C GLY A 68 9.73 8.03 -16.50
N LYS A 69 8.81 7.52 -15.67
CA LYS A 69 8.54 8.03 -14.32
C LYS A 69 9.08 7.07 -13.28
N GLU A 70 10.00 7.56 -12.47
CA GLU A 70 10.57 6.78 -11.37
C GLU A 70 10.03 7.24 -10.02
N TRP A 71 9.73 6.26 -9.16
CA TRP A 71 9.42 6.47 -7.76
C TRP A 71 9.91 5.25 -6.98
N LYS A 72 10.21 5.46 -5.70
CA LYS A 72 10.68 4.41 -4.79
C LYS A 72 9.74 4.21 -3.63
N ASN A 73 8.86 5.16 -3.38
CA ASN A 73 7.93 5.11 -2.26
C ASN A 73 6.51 5.34 -2.77
N LEU A 74 5.57 4.76 -2.04
CA LEU A 74 4.15 4.98 -2.29
C LEU A 74 3.37 5.04 -0.99
N LYS A 75 2.24 5.73 -1.07
CA LYS A 75 1.20 5.75 -0.05
C LYS A 75 -0.12 5.47 -0.74
N LEU A 76 -0.73 4.33 -0.43
CA LEU A 76 -2.05 3.93 -0.91
C LEU A 76 -3.05 4.03 0.23
N GLU A 77 -3.97 4.97 0.14
CA GLU A 77 -5.11 5.10 1.05
C GLU A 77 -6.37 4.53 0.39
N ILE A 78 -7.14 3.76 1.15
CA ILE A 78 -8.42 3.16 0.76
C ILE A 78 -9.47 3.63 1.76
N PHE A 79 -10.69 3.90 1.27
CA PHE A 79 -11.82 4.35 2.07
C PHE A 79 -12.96 3.31 2.05
N PRO A 80 -13.89 3.32 3.02
CA PRO A 80 -14.97 2.34 3.11
C PRO A 80 -15.88 2.29 1.88
N ASN A 81 -16.00 3.40 1.15
CA ASN A 81 -16.76 3.51 -0.09
C ASN A 81 -16.00 2.95 -1.33
N GLN A 82 -14.91 2.20 -1.11
CA GLN A 82 -14.05 1.60 -2.14
C GLN A 82 -13.28 2.61 -3.02
N THR A 83 -13.35 3.90 -2.72
CA THR A 83 -12.45 4.88 -3.34
C THR A 83 -11.05 4.77 -2.75
N HIS A 84 -10.06 5.24 -3.50
CA HIS A 84 -8.66 5.18 -3.11
C HIS A 84 -7.89 6.41 -3.56
N LYS A 85 -6.78 6.69 -2.88
CA LYS A 85 -5.79 7.71 -3.25
C LYS A 85 -4.41 7.07 -3.27
N LEU A 86 -3.67 7.30 -4.34
CA LEU A 86 -2.30 6.82 -4.51
C LEU A 86 -1.37 8.02 -4.70
N ASN A 87 -0.38 8.13 -3.83
CA ASN A 87 0.73 9.07 -3.95
C ASN A 87 2.04 8.30 -4.11
N THR A 88 2.93 8.77 -4.99
CA THR A 88 4.23 8.14 -5.27
C THR A 88 5.33 9.20 -5.32
N TRP A 89 6.52 8.89 -4.80
CA TRP A 89 7.68 9.79 -4.81
C TRP A 89 9.02 9.05 -4.78
#